data_AF-A0A7J2YFM8-F1
#
_entry.id   AF-A0A7J2YFM8-F1
#
_cell.length_a   1.000
_cell.length_b   1.000
_cell.length_c   1.000
_cell.angle_alpha   90.00
_cell.angle_beta   90.00
_cell.angle_gamma   90.00
#
_symmetry.space_group_name_H-M   'P 1'
#
loop_
_entity.id
_entity.type
_entity.pdbx_description
1 polymer ?
#
loop_
_entity_poly.entity_id
_entity_poly.type
_entity_poly.pdbx_seq_one_letter_code
_entity_poly.pdbx_strand_id
1 'polypeptide(L)'
;MIYASKAIETIKSISDVTVMTMPRRITEPKAQWKVGCEIVYEDPPKVEAKTTIIDVKRKELSAIPLEAAEVIVSVGRGFKRKEDCKMAEELAKILGGVTACSRPIAADLKWF
;
A
#
# COMPACT_ATOMS: atom_id res chain seq x y z
N MET A 1 -3.67 14.09 -6.74
CA MET A 1 -3.70 13.43 -8.06
C MET A 1 -5.15 13.17 -8.41
N ILE A 2 -5.56 13.52 -9.62
CA ILE A 2 -6.93 13.32 -10.12
C ILE A 2 -6.92 12.54 -11.44
N TYR A 3 -8.08 12.03 -11.87
CA TYR A 3 -8.25 11.26 -13.11
C TYR A 3 -7.31 10.04 -13.24
N ALA A 4 -7.30 9.16 -12.22
CA ALA A 4 -6.43 7.98 -12.19
C ALA A 4 -4.94 8.33 -12.37
N SER A 5 -4.49 9.34 -11.63
CA SER A 5 -3.11 9.86 -11.64
C SER A 5 -2.65 10.45 -12.98
N LYS A 6 -3.58 10.78 -13.89
CA LYS A 6 -3.26 11.45 -15.17
C LYS A 6 -3.06 12.95 -15.03
N ALA A 7 -3.51 13.55 -13.94
CA ALA A 7 -3.31 14.98 -13.68
C ALA A 7 -3.00 15.26 -12.20
N ILE A 8 -2.31 16.37 -11.99
CA ILE A 8 -1.96 16.90 -10.67
C ILE A 8 -2.79 18.16 -10.46
N GLU A 9 -3.40 18.26 -9.27
CA GLU A 9 -4.17 19.40 -8.84
C GLU A 9 -3.54 19.95 -7.57
N THR A 10 -3.44 21.28 -7.48
CA THR A 10 -2.97 21.99 -6.29
C THR A 10 -4.15 22.73 -5.69
N ILE A 11 -4.47 22.42 -4.43
CA ILE A 11 -5.58 23.02 -3.71
C ILE A 11 -5.00 23.86 -2.58
N LYS A 12 -5.49 25.10 -2.43
CA LYS A 12 -5.18 25.97 -1.30
C LYS A 12 -6.39 26.02 -0.38
N SER A 13 -6.20 25.67 0.89
CA SER A 13 -7.24 25.88 1.90
C SER A 13 -7.30 27.35 2.31
N ILE A 14 -8.52 27.84 2.51
CA ILE A 14 -8.80 29.19 3.03
C ILE A 14 -9.30 29.16 4.48
N SER A 15 -9.44 27.97 5.08
CA SER A 15 -9.87 27.82 6.46
C SER A 15 -8.69 27.88 7.44
N ASP A 16 -8.97 28.36 8.64
CA ASP A 16 -7.98 28.42 9.71
C ASP A 16 -7.52 27.02 10.17
N VAL A 17 -8.43 26.05 10.15
CA VAL A 17 -8.14 24.64 10.44
C VAL A 17 -8.30 23.82 9.17
N THR A 18 -7.27 23.06 8.82
CA THR A 18 -7.26 22.20 7.63
C THR A 18 -6.86 20.77 8.01
N VAL A 19 -7.70 19.81 7.65
CA VAL A 19 -7.40 18.37 7.80
C VAL A 19 -6.94 17.83 6.45
N MET A 20 -5.76 17.20 6.42
CA MET A 20 -5.19 16.60 5.21
C MET A 20 -4.86 15.14 5.47
N THR A 21 -5.19 14.27 4.51
CA THR A 21 -4.70 12.89 4.50
C THR A 21 -3.46 12.82 3.60
N MET A 22 -2.41 12.16 4.09
CA MET A 22 -1.17 11.98 3.33
C MET A 22 -1.04 10.51 2.93
N PRO A 23 -0.95 10.19 1.63
CA PRO A 23 -0.59 8.84 1.20
C PRO A 23 0.76 8.41 1.78
N ARG A 24 0.89 7.11 2.07
CA ARG A 24 2.13 6.54 2.57
C ARG A 24 3.28 6.75 1.57
N ARG A 25 4.51 6.89 2.09
CA ARG A 25 5.77 6.99 1.31
C ARG A 25 5.94 8.25 0.44
N ILE A 26 5.17 9.32 0.69
CA ILE A 26 5.41 10.61 0.03
C ILE A 26 6.57 11.37 0.68
N THR A 27 6.77 11.18 1.98
CA THR A 27 7.80 11.87 2.76
C THR A 27 8.73 10.86 3.41
N GLU A 28 10.02 11.21 3.50
CA GLU A 28 10.99 10.44 4.27
C GLU A 28 10.80 10.72 5.76
N PRO A 29 10.78 9.68 6.62
CA PRO A 29 10.70 9.88 8.05
C PRO A 29 11.98 10.57 8.54
N LYS A 30 11.84 11.75 9.14
CA LYS A 30 12.97 12.43 9.79
C LYS A 30 13.24 11.75 11.15
N ALA A 31 14.40 11.10 11.27
CA ALA A 31 14.74 10.25 12.40
C ALA A 31 15.02 10.99 13.73
N GLN A 32 15.05 12.32 13.75
CA GLN A 32 15.38 13.07 14.97
C GLN A 32 14.52 14.33 15.09
N TRP A 33 13.70 14.35 16.13
CA TRP A 33 13.12 15.59 16.66
C TRP A 33 14.22 16.32 17.42
N LYS A 34 14.75 17.40 16.86
CA LYS A 34 15.77 18.25 17.53
C LYS A 34 15.19 19.18 18.59
N VAL A 35 13.88 19.13 18.82
CA VAL A 35 13.14 20.03 19.69
C VAL A 35 12.38 19.17 20.70
N GLY A 36 12.47 19.52 21.99
CA GLY A 36 11.69 18.84 23.03
C GLY A 36 10.20 18.98 22.73
N CYS A 37 9.46 17.87 22.75
CA CYS A 37 8.00 17.91 22.69
C CYS A 37 7.42 17.78 24.09
N GLU A 38 6.36 18.51 24.34
CA GLU A 38 5.52 18.29 25.51
C GLU A 38 4.50 17.21 25.17
N ILE A 39 4.50 16.13 25.95
CA ILE A 39 3.49 15.08 25.82
C ILE A 39 2.35 15.43 26.74
N VAL A 40 1.24 15.90 26.16
CA VAL A 40 0.00 16.16 26.88
C VAL A 40 -0.88 14.93 26.79
N TYR A 41 -1.36 14.44 27.94
CA TYR A 41 -2.31 13.34 28.02
C TYR A 41 -3.72 13.92 28.16
N GLU A 42 -4.55 13.70 27.16
CA GLU A 42 -5.98 13.98 27.22
C GLU A 42 -6.76 12.68 27.11
N ASP A 43 -7.78 12.53 27.95
CA ASP A 43 -8.73 11.43 27.81
C ASP A 43 -9.63 11.71 26.59
N PRO A 44 -9.63 10.83 25.57
CA PRO A 44 -10.49 11.02 24.42
C PRO A 44 -11.97 10.95 24.84
N PRO A 45 -12.86 11.71 24.18
CA PRO A 45 -14.28 11.62 24.45
C PRO A 45 -14.77 10.18 24.27
N LYS A 46 -15.61 9.68 25.18
CA LYS A 46 -16.21 8.35 25.07
C LYS A 46 -17.13 8.33 23.84
N VAL A 47 -16.69 7.69 22.78
CA VAL A 47 -17.48 7.44 21.57
C VAL A 47 -18.01 6.01 21.62
N GLU A 48 -19.33 5.84 21.52
CA GLU A 48 -19.91 4.51 21.34
C GLU A 48 -19.60 4.00 19.92
N ALA A 49 -18.74 2.99 19.84
CA ALA A 49 -18.43 2.34 18.57
C ALA A 49 -19.65 1.53 18.09
N LYS A 50 -20.08 1.78 16.85
CA LYS A 50 -21.17 1.04 16.20
C LYS A 50 -20.71 -0.29 15.58
N THR A 51 -19.42 -0.61 15.68
CA THR A 51 -18.80 -1.75 15.01
C THR A 51 -17.93 -2.52 16.00
N THR A 52 -18.02 -3.84 15.93
CA THR A 52 -17.20 -4.77 16.72
C THR A 52 -16.25 -5.52 15.81
N ILE A 53 -14.98 -5.61 16.19
CA ILE A 53 -13.99 -6.42 15.48
C ILE A 53 -14.21 -7.88 15.88
N ILE A 54 -14.64 -8.71 14.92
CA ILE A 54 -14.95 -10.13 15.15
C ILE A 54 -13.70 -10.99 14.96
N ASP A 55 -12.91 -10.71 13.92
CA ASP A 55 -11.73 -11.49 13.57
C ASP A 55 -10.74 -10.64 12.75
N VAL A 56 -9.45 -10.96 12.83
CA VAL A 56 -8.37 -10.31 12.08
C VAL A 56 -7.51 -11.37 11.40
N LYS A 57 -7.78 -11.62 10.12
CA LYS A 57 -6.99 -12.55 9.30
C LYS A 57 -5.81 -11.84 8.66
N ARG A 58 -4.59 -12.27 9.01
CA ARG A 58 -3.37 -11.82 8.33
C ARG A 58 -3.22 -12.58 7.01
N LYS A 59 -2.79 -11.88 5.96
CA LYS A 59 -2.43 -12.53 4.70
C LYS A 59 -1.13 -13.31 4.88
N GLU A 60 -1.04 -14.49 4.25
CA GLU A 60 0.22 -15.20 4.12
C GLU A 60 1.17 -14.34 3.28
N LEU A 61 2.34 -14.05 3.84
CA LEU A 61 3.40 -13.31 3.16
C LEU A 61 4.27 -14.32 2.41
N SER A 62 4.62 -14.02 1.16
CA SER A 62 5.70 -14.72 0.46
C SER A 62 7.02 -14.56 1.22
N ALA A 63 7.98 -15.45 0.95
CA ALA A 63 9.28 -15.47 1.64
C ALA A 63 10.05 -14.14 1.59
N ILE A 64 9.76 -13.29 0.60
CA ILE A 64 10.29 -11.93 0.47
C ILE A 64 9.09 -10.97 0.38
N PRO A 65 8.99 -9.94 1.25
CA PRO A 65 8.02 -8.87 1.10
C PRO A 65 8.25 -8.12 -0.21
N LEU A 66 7.18 -7.83 -0.96
CA LEU A 66 7.24 -7.05 -2.21
C LEU A 66 7.94 -5.70 -2.02
N GLU A 67 7.79 -5.12 -0.84
CA GLU A 67 8.38 -3.84 -0.45
C GLU A 67 9.91 -3.87 -0.33
N ALA A 68 10.49 -5.05 -0.09
CA ALA A 68 11.93 -5.25 0.10
C ALA A 68 12.61 -5.88 -1.11
N ALA A 69 11.86 -6.25 -2.14
CA ALA A 69 12.42 -6.89 -3.33
C ALA A 69 13.13 -5.87 -4.24
N GLU A 70 14.37 -6.17 -4.61
CA GLU A 70 15.15 -5.37 -5.57
C GLU A 70 14.63 -5.54 -7.01
N VAL A 71 14.17 -6.75 -7.35
CA VAL A 71 13.62 -7.08 -8.66
C VAL A 71 12.20 -7.61 -8.51
N ILE A 72 11.27 -7.02 -9.25
CA ILE A 72 9.86 -7.44 -9.31
C ILE A 72 9.50 -7.78 -10.76
N VAL A 73 9.04 -9.02 -10.99
CA VAL A 73 8.46 -9.44 -12.27
C VAL A 73 6.93 -9.40 -12.14
N SER A 74 6.29 -8.45 -12.80
CA SER A 74 4.85 -8.20 -12.64
C SER A 74 4.00 -8.78 -13.77
N VAL A 75 2.91 -9.46 -13.41
CA VAL A 75 1.94 -10.07 -14.33
C VAL A 75 0.69 -9.19 -14.46
N GLY A 76 0.33 -8.90 -15.72
CA GLY A 76 -0.80 -8.05 -16.07
C GLY A 76 -1.97 -8.79 -16.71
N ARG A 77 -3.08 -8.07 -16.93
CA ARG A 77 -4.27 -8.57 -17.68
C ARG A 77 -3.95 -9.13 -19.08
N GLY A 78 -2.78 -8.85 -19.65
CA GLY A 78 -2.35 -9.41 -20.93
C GLY A 78 -2.15 -10.94 -20.93
N PHE A 79 -1.97 -11.56 -19.76
CA PHE A 79 -1.88 -13.01 -19.63
C PHE A 79 -3.27 -13.64 -19.78
N LYS A 80 -3.35 -14.64 -20.66
CA LYS A 80 -4.64 -15.26 -21.03
C LYS A 80 -5.02 -16.42 -20.14
N ARG A 81 -4.04 -17.13 -19.56
CA ARG A 81 -4.27 -18.30 -18.71
C ARG A 81 -3.40 -18.25 -17.46
N LYS A 82 -3.84 -18.93 -16.40
CA LYS A 82 -3.11 -19.01 -15.13
C LYS A 82 -1.77 -19.70 -15.30
N GLU A 83 -1.71 -20.72 -16.15
CA GLU A 83 -0.50 -21.51 -16.40
C GLU A 83 0.61 -20.67 -17.04
N ASP A 84 0.22 -19.65 -17.83
CA ASP A 84 1.17 -18.74 -18.45
C ASP A 84 1.91 -17.90 -17.39
N CYS A 85 1.36 -17.73 -16.18
CA CYS A 85 2.02 -17.00 -15.09
C CYS A 85 3.28 -17.71 -14.58
N LYS A 86 3.41 -19.03 -14.79
CA LYS A 86 4.59 -19.81 -14.38
C LYS A 86 5.87 -19.29 -15.02
N MET A 87 5.80 -18.82 -16.28
CA MET A 87 6.98 -18.25 -16.95
C MET A 87 7.51 -17.01 -16.22
N ALA A 88 6.62 -16.23 -15.60
CA ALA A 88 6.99 -15.03 -14.85
C ALA A 88 7.56 -15.38 -13.47
N GLU A 89 7.08 -16.46 -12.84
CA GLU A 89 7.64 -17.01 -11.61
C GLU A 89 9.05 -17.58 -11.84
N GLU A 90 9.26 -18.31 -12.93
CA GLU A 90 10.56 -18.84 -13.32
C GLU A 90 11.56 -17.71 -13.60
N LEU A 91 11.14 -16.68 -14.33
CA LEU A 91 11.97 -15.50 -14.57
C LEU A 91 12.32 -14.77 -13.28
N ALA A 92 11.35 -14.56 -12.38
CA ALA A 92 11.61 -13.94 -11.08
C ALA A 92 12.66 -14.73 -10.28
N LYS A 93 12.55 -16.06 -10.29
CA LYS A 93 13.51 -16.95 -9.61
C LYS A 93 14.92 -16.84 -10.18
N ILE A 94 15.06 -16.80 -11.52
CA ILE A 94 16.37 -16.64 -12.19
C ILE A 94 17.00 -15.30 -11.84
N LEU A 95 16.19 -14.24 -11.73
CA LEU A 95 16.65 -12.89 -11.40
C LEU A 95 16.83 -12.66 -9.89
N GLY A 96 16.55 -13.65 -9.03
CA GLY A 96 16.58 -13.49 -7.58
C GLY A 96 15.51 -12.52 -7.04
N GLY A 97 14.45 -12.29 -7.80
CA GLY A 97 13.36 -11.37 -7.48
C GLY A 97 12.08 -12.06 -7.01
N VAL A 98 11.00 -11.29 -6.98
CA VAL A 98 9.67 -11.76 -6.62
C VAL A 98 8.67 -11.51 -7.74
N THR A 99 7.62 -12.33 -7.81
CA THR A 99 6.51 -12.12 -8.75
C THR A 99 5.45 -11.23 -8.11
N ALA A 100 4.93 -10.28 -8.88
CA ALA A 100 3.80 -9.42 -8.50
C ALA A 100 2.69 -9.51 -9.55
N CYS A 101 1.52 -8.91 -9.27
CA CYS A 101 0.46 -8.84 -10.26
C CYS A 101 -0.39 -7.56 -10.19
N SER A 102 -1.03 -7.24 -11.31
CA SER A 102 -2.02 -6.16 -11.39
C SER A 102 -3.37 -6.53 -10.76
N ARG A 103 -4.17 -5.53 -10.40
CA ARG A 103 -5.49 -5.72 -9.76
C ARG A 103 -6.41 -6.73 -10.47
N PRO A 104 -6.57 -6.73 -11.82
CA PRO A 104 -7.46 -7.70 -12.47
C PRO A 104 -7.03 -9.16 -12.27
N ILE A 105 -5.72 -9.42 -12.19
CA ILE A 105 -5.19 -10.78 -12.00
C ILE A 105 -5.49 -11.28 -10.58
N ALA A 106 -5.29 -10.43 -9.56
CA ALA A 106 -5.52 -10.80 -8.16
C ALA A 106 -7.01 -10.81 -7.75
N ALA A 107 -7.75 -9.77 -8.13
CA ALA A 107 -9.10 -9.56 -7.61
C ALA A 107 -10.17 -10.27 -8.46
N ASP A 108 -10.06 -10.17 -9.79
CA ASP A 108 -11.09 -10.67 -10.70
C ASP A 108 -10.84 -12.15 -11.03
N LEU A 109 -9.61 -12.47 -11.44
CA LEU A 109 -9.23 -13.82 -11.86
C LEU A 109 -8.74 -14.70 -10.70
N LYS A 110 -8.30 -14.11 -9.58
CA LYS A 110 -7.81 -14.81 -8.37
C LYS A 110 -6.70 -15.81 -8.68
N TRP A 111 -5.78 -15.43 -9.55
CA TRP A 111 -4.65 -16.29 -9.92
C TRP A 111 -3.50 -16.23 -8.92
N PHE A 112 -3.37 -15.10 -8.23
CA PHE A 112 -2.39 -14.78 -7.19
C PHE A 112 -3.09 -14.38 -5.90
#